data_AF-E7BRS9-F1
#
_entry.id   AF-E7BRS9-F1
#
_cell.length_a   1.000
_cell.length_b   1.000
_cell.length_c   1.000
_cell.angle_alpha   90.00
_cell.angle_beta   90.00
_cell.angle_gamma   90.00
#
_symmetry.space_group_name_H-M   'P 1'
#
loop_
_entity.id
_entity.type
_entity.pdbx_description
1 polymer ?
#
loop_
_entity_poly.entity_id
_entity_poly.type
_entity_poly.pdbx_seq_one_letter_code
_entity_poly.pdbx_strand_id
1 'polypeptide(L)'
;ETRTSYPNIFRISNLVLYILVIIHWNACIYYAISKSIGFGVDTWVYPNITDPQYGYLAREYIYCLYWSTLTLTTIGETPPPVKDEEYLFVIFDFLIGVLIFATIVGNVGSMISNMNATRAEFQAKIDAVKHYMQFRKVSKEMEAKVIRWFDYLWTNKKTVDEKEVLKNLPAKLRAEIAINVHLST
;
A
#
# COMPACT_ATOMS: atom_id res chain seq x y z
N GLU A 1 -2.63 -15.53 13.12
CA GLU A 1 -3.47 -14.71 12.22
C GLU A 1 -4.52 -13.95 13.03
N THR A 2 -4.41 -12.63 13.08
CA THR A 2 -5.38 -11.77 13.74
C THR A 2 -6.68 -11.78 12.93
N ARG A 3 -7.75 -12.34 13.51
CA ARG A 3 -9.10 -12.39 12.92
C ARG A 3 -9.71 -10.98 12.90
N THR A 4 -9.33 -10.17 11.93
CA THR A 4 -9.96 -8.86 11.68
C THR A 4 -11.00 -8.99 10.58
N SER A 5 -12.14 -8.32 10.75
CA SER A 5 -13.23 -8.28 9.77
C SER A 5 -12.87 -7.57 8.46
N TYR A 6 -11.77 -6.81 8.46
CA TYR A 6 -11.26 -6.06 7.30
C TYR A 6 -9.74 -6.22 7.16
N PRO A 7 -9.27 -7.38 6.66
CA PRO A 7 -7.84 -7.69 6.60
C PRO A 7 -7.04 -6.69 5.75
N ASN A 8 -7.63 -6.15 4.67
CA ASN A 8 -6.95 -5.19 3.79
C ASN A 8 -6.80 -3.81 4.45
N ILE A 9 -7.82 -3.33 5.17
CA ILE A 9 -7.75 -2.04 5.88
C ILE A 9 -6.67 -2.12 6.97
N PHE A 10 -6.65 -3.20 7.75
CA PHE A 10 -5.64 -3.41 8.78
C PHE A 10 -4.21 -3.43 8.20
N ARG A 11 -4.02 -4.09 7.05
CA ARG A 11 -2.73 -4.12 6.37
C ARG A 11 -2.29 -2.73 5.88
N ILE A 12 -3.21 -1.93 5.33
CA ILE A 12 -2.93 -0.55 4.92
C ILE A 12 -2.57 0.31 6.14
N SER A 13 -3.35 0.22 7.23
CA SER A 13 -3.06 0.97 8.46
C SER A 13 -1.70 0.63 9.07
N ASN A 14 -1.35 -0.66 9.12
CA ASN A 14 -0.02 -1.07 9.60
C ASN A 14 1.11 -0.55 8.73
N LEU A 15 0.90 -0.52 7.41
CA LEU A 15 1.89 0.03 6.49
C LEU A 15 2.11 1.54 6.72
N VAL A 16 1.03 2.30 6.82
CA VAL A 16 1.10 3.73 7.13
C VAL A 16 1.84 3.95 8.45
N LEU A 17 1.55 3.13 9.46
CA LEU A 17 2.27 3.18 10.73
C LEU A 17 3.78 2.90 10.57
N TYR A 18 4.16 1.88 9.79
CA TYR A 18 5.58 1.59 9.53
C TYR A 18 6.28 2.78 8.85
N ILE A 19 5.66 3.39 7.83
CA ILE A 19 6.21 4.58 7.15
C ILE A 19 6.44 5.71 8.15
N LEU A 20 5.44 6.01 8.99
CA LEU A 20 5.53 7.08 9.99
C LEU A 20 6.64 6.83 11.02
N VAL A 21 6.79 5.58 11.47
CA VAL A 21 7.86 5.20 12.40
C VAL A 21 9.23 5.37 11.74
N ILE A 22 9.41 4.93 10.49
CA ILE A 22 10.69 5.09 9.78
C ILE A 22 11.06 6.57 9.63
N ILE A 23 10.11 7.41 9.21
CA ILE A 23 10.32 8.86 9.09
C ILE A 23 10.65 9.49 10.45
N HIS A 24 9.96 9.09 11.52
CA HIS A 24 10.26 9.58 12.87
C HIS A 24 11.69 9.23 13.31
N TRP A 25 12.12 7.97 13.12
CA TRP A 25 13.45 7.53 13.50
C TRP A 25 14.54 8.24 12.69
N ASN A 26 14.36 8.40 11.37
CA ASN A 26 15.32 9.13 10.55
C ASN A 26 15.39 10.61 10.93
N ALA A 27 14.25 11.26 11.22
CA ALA A 27 14.22 12.63 11.74
C ALA A 27 15.00 12.76 13.06
N CYS A 28 14.83 11.82 13.99
CA CYS A 28 15.58 11.80 15.25
C CYS A 28 17.08 11.60 15.05
N ILE A 29 17.49 10.73 14.11
CA ILE A 29 18.89 10.51 13.76
C ILE A 29 19.50 11.77 13.15
N TYR A 30 18.83 12.40 12.20
CA TYR A 30 19.28 13.66 11.59
C TYR A 30 19.47 14.78 12.63
N TYR A 31 18.52 14.93 13.57
CA TYR A 31 18.66 15.88 14.67
C TYR A 31 19.85 15.55 15.57
N ALA A 32 20.06 14.27 15.90
CA ALA A 32 21.17 13.82 16.73
C ALA A 32 22.53 14.10 16.06
N ILE A 33 22.65 13.86 14.75
CA ILE A 33 23.85 14.17 13.96
C ILE A 33 24.07 15.69 13.89
N SER A 34 23.02 16.46 13.60
CA SER A 34 23.10 17.93 13.60
C SER A 34 23.58 18.48 14.95
N LYS A 35 23.15 17.85 16.06
CA LYS A 35 23.59 18.21 17.41
C LYS A 35 25.06 17.85 17.66
N SER A 36 25.54 16.71 17.17
CA SER A 36 26.94 16.30 17.34
C SER A 36 27.91 17.13 16.51
N ILE A 37 27.51 17.52 15.30
CA ILE A 37 28.30 18.38 14.40
C ILE A 37 28.28 19.84 14.90
N GLY A 38 27.14 20.26 15.44
CA GLY A 38 26.89 21.61 15.96
C GLY A 38 25.78 22.30 15.16
N PHE A 39 24.78 22.85 15.85
CA PHE A 39 23.67 23.52 15.17
C PHE A 39 24.11 24.81 14.46
N GLY A 40 23.63 24.99 13.23
CA GLY A 40 23.88 26.17 12.41
C GLY A 40 25.34 26.38 11.98
N VAL A 41 26.20 25.35 12.07
CA VAL A 41 27.60 25.44 11.60
C VAL A 41 27.71 25.49 10.08
N ASP A 42 26.72 24.98 9.37
CA ASP A 42 26.60 24.99 7.92
C ASP A 42 25.12 24.98 7.50
N THR A 43 24.88 24.88 6.19
CA THR A 43 23.53 24.91 5.60
C THR A 43 22.77 23.60 5.71
N TRP A 44 23.43 22.48 6.00
CA TRP A 44 22.83 21.14 6.01
C TRP A 44 22.29 20.77 7.39
N VAL A 45 23.04 21.08 8.45
CA VAL A 45 22.62 20.80 9.83
C VAL A 45 21.39 21.60 10.23
N TYR A 46 20.73 21.16 11.31
CA TYR A 46 19.66 21.94 11.92
C TYR A 46 20.10 23.39 12.22
N PRO A 47 19.27 24.41 11.91
CA PRO A 47 19.59 25.82 12.14
C PRO A 47 19.95 26.14 13.59
N ASN A 48 20.61 27.29 13.81
CA ASN A 48 21.05 27.67 15.14
C ASN A 48 19.86 27.89 16.10
N ILE A 49 19.81 27.10 17.17
CA ILE A 49 18.77 27.15 18.21
C ILE A 49 18.77 28.45 19.02
N THR A 50 19.85 29.25 18.99
CA THR A 50 19.87 30.55 19.67
C THR A 50 19.01 31.59 18.96
N ASP A 51 18.66 31.36 17.68
CA ASP A 51 17.65 32.16 17.00
C ASP A 51 16.25 31.78 17.55
N PRO A 52 15.48 32.73 18.09
CA PRO A 52 14.12 32.49 18.59
C PRO A 52 13.19 31.77 17.60
N GLN A 53 13.45 31.86 16.30
CA GLN A 53 12.66 31.17 15.27
C GLN A 53 12.87 29.65 15.25
N TYR A 54 14.00 29.15 15.76
CA TYR A 54 14.42 27.75 15.69
C TYR A 54 14.59 27.10 17.07
N GLY A 55 14.61 27.85 18.17
CA GLY A 55 14.89 27.33 19.51
C GLY A 55 13.76 26.64 20.27
N TYR A 56 12.59 26.35 19.65
CA TYR A 56 11.48 25.67 20.34
C TYR A 56 11.29 24.22 19.87
N LEU A 57 11.06 23.30 20.81
CA LEU A 57 11.02 21.85 20.58
C LEU A 57 10.11 21.42 19.42
N ALA A 58 8.94 22.05 19.29
CA ALA A 58 8.02 21.74 18.19
C ALA A 58 8.62 22.09 16.82
N ARG A 59 9.37 23.19 16.70
CA ARG A 59 10.06 23.57 15.45
C ARG A 59 11.15 22.57 15.11
N GLU A 60 11.96 22.23 16.10
CA GLU A 60 13.05 21.25 15.97
C GLU A 60 12.51 19.95 15.39
N TYR A 61 11.47 19.41 16.02
CA TYR A 61 10.85 18.17 15.59
C TYR A 61 10.19 18.27 14.21
N ILE A 62 9.36 19.29 13.97
CA ILE A 62 8.64 19.45 12.69
C ILE A 62 9.60 19.64 11.52
N TYR A 63 10.68 20.42 11.70
CA TYR A 63 11.68 20.62 10.66
C TYR A 63 12.43 19.32 10.35
N CYS A 64 12.88 18.58 11.37
CA CYS A 64 13.58 17.33 11.16
C CYS A 64 12.67 16.26 10.52
N LEU A 65 11.39 16.24 10.88
CA LEU A 65 10.39 15.37 10.26
C LEU A 65 10.14 15.76 8.80
N TYR A 66 10.10 17.06 8.49
CA TYR A 66 10.00 17.58 7.12
C TYR A 66 11.22 17.17 6.29
N TRP A 67 12.44 17.41 6.80
CA TRP A 67 13.69 16.99 6.16
C TRP A 67 13.68 15.49 5.90
N SER A 68 13.39 14.67 6.92
CA SER A 68 13.32 13.22 6.78
C SER A 68 12.27 12.76 5.78
N THR A 69 11.12 13.45 5.70
CA THR A 69 10.09 13.10 4.73
C THR A 69 10.58 13.36 3.31
N LEU A 70 11.20 14.52 3.03
CA LEU A 70 11.74 14.84 1.72
C LEU A 70 12.85 13.88 1.28
N THR A 71 13.76 13.54 2.20
CA THR A 71 14.88 12.62 1.94
C THR A 71 14.38 11.22 1.62
N LEU A 72 13.51 10.66 2.48
CA LEU A 72 13.02 9.28 2.32
C LEU A 72 12.01 9.12 1.18
N THR A 73 11.27 10.17 0.82
CA THR A 73 10.36 10.16 -0.35
C THR A 73 11.06 10.54 -1.65
N THR A 74 12.37 10.81 -1.62
CA THR A 74 13.20 11.16 -2.80
C THR A 74 12.74 12.42 -3.54
N ILE A 75 12.03 13.33 -2.86
CA ILE A 75 11.63 14.63 -3.43
C ILE A 75 12.84 15.57 -3.51
N GLY A 76 13.78 15.46 -2.55
CA GLY A 76 15.16 15.94 -2.71
C GLY A 76 15.42 17.44 -2.59
N GLU A 77 14.45 18.27 -2.19
CA GLU A 77 14.67 19.71 -1.96
C GLU A 77 15.25 20.01 -0.57
N THR A 78 16.29 19.26 -0.16
CA THR A 78 17.01 19.53 1.08
C THR A 78 18.33 20.24 0.78
N PRO A 79 18.84 21.09 1.71
CA PRO A 79 20.16 21.66 1.56
C PRO A 79 21.21 20.57 1.31
N PRO A 80 22.21 20.79 0.45
CA PRO A 80 23.24 19.80 0.18
C PRO A 80 24.17 19.63 1.40
N PRO A 81 24.66 18.41 1.66
CA PRO A 81 25.74 18.17 2.64
C PRO A 81 26.97 19.04 2.35
N VAL A 82 27.71 19.41 3.39
CA VAL A 82 28.91 20.25 3.31
C VAL A 82 30.16 19.47 3.75
N LYS A 83 30.04 18.58 4.74
CA LYS A 83 31.15 17.78 5.29
C LYS A 83 31.12 16.33 4.81
N ASP A 84 32.28 15.69 4.77
CA ASP A 84 32.41 14.28 4.34
C ASP A 84 31.54 13.32 5.17
N GLU A 85 31.43 13.57 6.48
CA GLU A 85 30.57 12.79 7.39
C GLU A 85 29.08 12.91 7.07
N GLU A 86 28.65 14.09 6.62
CA GLU A 86 27.27 14.36 6.20
C GLU A 86 26.98 13.70 4.86
N TYR A 87 27.93 13.76 3.92
CA TYR A 87 27.84 13.04 2.65
C TYR A 87 27.70 11.54 2.85
N LEU A 88 28.52 10.94 3.71
CA LEU A 88 28.42 9.51 4.03
C LEU A 88 27.05 9.18 4.61
N PHE A 89 26.57 9.97 5.57
CA PHE A 89 25.24 9.77 6.16
C PHE A 89 24.12 9.83 5.10
N VAL A 90 24.10 10.87 4.27
CA VAL A 90 23.07 11.04 3.23
C VAL A 90 23.12 9.93 2.18
N ILE A 91 24.31 9.46 1.79
CA ILE A 91 24.45 8.31 0.87
C ILE A 91 23.83 7.05 1.50
N PHE A 92 24.14 6.76 2.76
CA PHE A 92 23.54 5.61 3.46
C PHE A 92 22.03 5.76 3.62
N ASP A 93 21.55 6.94 3.99
CA ASP A 93 20.12 7.22 4.16
C ASP A 93 19.35 7.06 2.84
N PHE A 94 19.90 7.55 1.72
CA PHE A 94 19.27 7.34 0.41
C PHE A 94 19.24 5.88 -0.03
N LEU A 95 20.33 5.12 0.16
CA LEU A 95 20.36 3.70 -0.20
C LEU A 95 19.33 2.90 0.60
N ILE A 96 19.26 3.14 1.91
CA ILE A 96 18.29 2.48 2.80
C ILE A 96 16.87 2.95 2.47
N GLY A 97 16.66 4.26 2.31
CA GLY A 97 15.37 4.87 2.00
C GLY A 97 14.77 4.33 0.71
N VAL A 98 15.55 4.26 -0.38
CA VAL A 98 15.09 3.70 -1.66
C VAL A 98 14.69 2.23 -1.54
N LEU A 99 15.47 1.41 -0.84
CA LEU A 99 15.16 -0.01 -0.65
C LEU A 99 13.87 -0.22 0.17
N ILE A 100 13.73 0.53 1.27
CA ILE A 100 12.53 0.48 2.11
C ILE A 100 11.31 0.94 1.32
N PHE A 101 11.40 2.08 0.64
CA PHE A 101 10.28 2.65 -0.13
C PHE A 101 9.87 1.72 -1.28
N ALA A 102 10.81 1.18 -2.04
CA ALA A 102 10.53 0.19 -3.09
C ALA A 102 9.81 -1.04 -2.55
N THR A 103 10.23 -1.56 -1.39
CA THR A 103 9.60 -2.71 -0.74
C THR A 103 8.17 -2.40 -0.29
N ILE A 104 7.97 -1.23 0.33
CA ILE A 104 6.67 -0.76 0.81
C ILE A 104 5.70 -0.59 -0.36
N VAL A 105 6.10 0.12 -1.42
CA VAL A 105 5.27 0.35 -2.60
C VAL A 105 4.97 -0.97 -3.33
N GLY A 106 5.95 -1.86 -3.45
CA GLY A 106 5.74 -3.21 -4.01
C GLY A 106 4.70 -4.01 -3.24
N ASN A 107 4.77 -3.99 -1.90
CA ASN A 107 3.81 -4.65 -1.03
C ASN A 107 2.40 -4.05 -1.13
N VAL A 108 2.28 -2.72 -1.25
CA VAL A 108 0.99 -2.04 -1.53
C VAL A 108 0.41 -2.49 -2.85
N GLY A 109 1.23 -2.48 -3.92
CA GLY A 109 0.80 -2.89 -5.25
C GLY A 109 0.27 -4.32 -5.25
N SER A 110 1.01 -5.24 -4.62
CA SER A 110 0.57 -6.63 -4.45
C SER A 110 -0.74 -6.74 -3.67
N MET A 111 -0.90 -5.97 -2.59
CA MET A 111 -2.12 -5.97 -1.79
C MET A 111 -3.34 -5.47 -2.57
N ILE A 112 -3.19 -4.37 -3.32
CA ILE A 112 -4.26 -3.81 -4.17
C ILE A 112 -4.63 -4.81 -5.26
N SER A 113 -3.64 -5.43 -5.90
CA SER A 113 -3.85 -6.46 -6.92
C SER A 113 -4.64 -7.64 -6.34
N ASN A 114 -4.25 -8.14 -5.16
CA ASN A 114 -4.94 -9.23 -4.46
C ASN A 114 -6.37 -8.85 -4.07
N MET A 115 -6.60 -7.62 -3.58
CA MET A 115 -7.95 -7.15 -3.23
C MET A 115 -8.88 -7.10 -4.45
N ASN A 116 -8.34 -6.81 -5.63
CA ASN A 116 -9.10 -6.75 -6.87
C ASN A 116 -9.06 -8.06 -7.68
N ALA A 117 -8.41 -9.12 -7.19
CA ALA A 117 -8.15 -10.34 -7.95
C ALA A 117 -9.43 -10.99 -8.49
N THR A 118 -10.47 -11.16 -7.65
CA THR A 118 -11.76 -11.73 -8.08
C THR A 118 -12.44 -10.90 -9.17
N ARG A 119 -12.35 -9.57 -9.07
CA ARG A 119 -12.91 -8.66 -10.07
C ARG A 119 -12.11 -8.72 -11.37
N ALA A 120 -10.78 -8.78 -11.27
CA ALA A 120 -9.89 -8.92 -12.42
C ALA A 120 -10.13 -10.25 -13.15
N GLU A 121 -10.29 -11.35 -12.43
CA GLU A 121 -10.58 -12.67 -13.00
C GLU A 121 -11.95 -12.68 -13.71
N PHE A 122 -12.97 -12.08 -13.10
CA PHE A 122 -14.29 -11.97 -13.72
C PHE A 122 -14.26 -11.11 -14.98
N GLN A 123 -13.54 -9.98 -14.95
CA GLN A 123 -13.35 -9.12 -16.11
C GLN A 123 -12.62 -9.86 -17.24
N ALA A 124 -11.59 -10.65 -16.92
CA ALA A 124 -10.88 -11.46 -17.90
C ALA A 124 -11.79 -12.49 -18.59
N LYS A 125 -12.74 -13.10 -17.85
CA LYS A 125 -13.77 -13.99 -18.43
C LYS A 125 -14.68 -13.25 -19.41
N ILE A 126 -15.15 -12.05 -19.04
CA ILE A 126 -15.96 -11.21 -19.93
C ILE A 126 -15.17 -10.86 -21.21
N ASP A 127 -13.92 -10.46 -21.06
CA ASP A 127 -13.09 -10.04 -22.19
C ASP A 127 -12.82 -11.20 -23.14
N ALA A 128 -12.59 -12.43 -22.63
CA ALA A 128 -12.49 -13.63 -23.45
C ALA A 128 -13.77 -13.93 -24.24
N VAL A 129 -14.95 -13.77 -23.62
CA VAL A 129 -16.24 -13.98 -24.29
C VAL A 129 -16.49 -12.90 -25.35
N LYS A 130 -16.16 -11.64 -25.07
CA LYS A 130 -16.22 -10.56 -26.07
C LYS A 130 -15.32 -10.85 -27.26
N HIS A 131 -14.08 -11.27 -27.02
CA HIS A 131 -13.14 -11.61 -28.07
C HIS A 131 -13.68 -12.76 -28.95
N TYR A 132 -14.25 -13.80 -28.34
CA TYR A 132 -14.90 -14.89 -29.08
C TYR A 132 -16.08 -14.41 -29.96
N MET A 133 -16.95 -13.56 -29.43
CA MET A 133 -18.10 -13.02 -30.17
C MET A 133 -17.66 -12.14 -31.35
N GLN A 134 -16.62 -11.34 -31.16
CA GLN A 134 -16.02 -10.54 -32.24
C GLN A 134 -15.44 -11.42 -33.34
N PHE A 135 -14.67 -12.45 -32.97
CA PHE A 135 -14.09 -13.41 -33.92
C PHE A 135 -15.17 -14.13 -34.75
N ARG A 136 -16.29 -14.50 -34.11
CA ARG A 136 -17.44 -15.14 -34.77
C ARG A 136 -18.40 -14.17 -35.45
N LYS A 137 -18.13 -12.86 -35.43
CA LYS A 137 -19.00 -11.80 -36.01
C LYS A 137 -20.45 -11.89 -35.52
N VAL A 138 -20.63 -12.14 -34.22
CA VAL A 138 -21.95 -12.15 -33.59
C VAL A 138 -22.58 -10.75 -33.67
N SER A 139 -23.91 -10.67 -33.76
CA SER A 139 -24.60 -9.38 -33.82
C SER A 139 -24.40 -8.58 -32.54
N LYS A 140 -24.32 -7.24 -32.66
CA LYS A 140 -24.14 -6.34 -31.52
C LYS A 140 -25.27 -6.43 -30.50
N GLU A 141 -26.47 -6.76 -30.94
CA GLU A 141 -27.61 -6.97 -30.05
C GLU A 141 -27.41 -8.22 -29.16
N MET A 142 -26.89 -9.31 -29.73
CA MET A 142 -26.61 -10.53 -28.97
C MET A 142 -25.41 -10.34 -28.03
N GLU A 143 -24.35 -9.67 -28.48
CA GLU A 143 -23.22 -9.27 -27.62
C GLU A 143 -23.68 -8.45 -26.40
N ALA A 144 -24.57 -7.47 -26.61
CA ALA A 144 -25.12 -6.66 -25.52
C ALA A 144 -25.96 -7.50 -24.52
N LYS A 145 -26.77 -8.46 -25.01
CA LYS A 145 -27.53 -9.38 -24.14
C LYS A 145 -26.60 -10.24 -23.28
N VAL A 146 -25.52 -10.75 -23.86
CA VAL A 146 -24.52 -11.56 -23.14
C VAL A 146 -23.81 -10.72 -22.06
N ILE A 147 -23.36 -9.51 -22.38
CA ILE A 147 -22.71 -8.62 -21.40
C ILE A 147 -23.66 -8.29 -20.25
N ARG A 148 -24.93 -7.96 -20.54
CA ARG A 148 -25.94 -7.67 -19.52
C ARG A 148 -26.19 -8.85 -18.59
N TRP A 149 -26.11 -10.08 -19.10
CA TRP A 149 -26.20 -11.29 -18.29
C TRP A 149 -24.98 -11.45 -17.35
N PHE A 150 -23.77 -11.16 -17.82
CA PHE A 150 -22.58 -11.14 -16.96
C PHE A 150 -22.69 -10.06 -15.88
N ASP A 151 -23.18 -8.85 -16.20
CA ASP A 151 -23.40 -7.80 -15.20
C ASP A 151 -24.42 -8.23 -14.13
N TYR A 152 -25.48 -8.92 -14.54
CA TYR A 152 -26.45 -9.53 -13.61
C TYR A 152 -25.79 -10.59 -12.71
N LEU A 153 -24.96 -11.48 -13.26
CA LEU A 153 -24.24 -12.50 -12.49
C LEU A 153 -23.32 -11.86 -11.44
N TRP A 154 -22.58 -10.82 -11.82
CA TRP A 154 -21.69 -10.08 -10.92
C TRP A 154 -22.46 -9.41 -9.78
N THR A 155 -23.52 -8.68 -10.12
CA THR A 155 -24.33 -7.90 -9.16
C THR A 155 -25.01 -8.80 -8.14
N ASN A 156 -25.48 -9.98 -8.56
CA ASN A 156 -26.14 -10.94 -7.67
C ASN A 156 -25.17 -11.86 -6.91
N LYS A 157 -23.85 -11.61 -6.97
CA LYS A 157 -22.80 -12.42 -6.32
C LYS A 157 -22.86 -13.93 -6.60
N LYS A 158 -23.52 -14.35 -7.69
CA LYS A 158 -23.59 -15.75 -8.16
C LYS A 158 -22.30 -16.20 -8.86
N THR A 159 -21.23 -15.42 -8.74
CA THR A 159 -19.93 -15.67 -9.36
C THR A 159 -19.05 -16.60 -8.55
N VAL A 160 -19.43 -16.87 -7.30
CA VAL A 160 -18.76 -17.85 -6.45
C VAL A 160 -19.24 -19.23 -6.86
N ASP A 161 -18.35 -20.04 -7.42
CA ASP A 161 -18.64 -21.44 -7.70
C ASP A 161 -18.84 -22.17 -6.36
N GLU A 162 -20.09 -22.38 -5.98
CA GLU A 162 -20.47 -23.05 -4.73
C GLU A 162 -19.78 -24.41 -4.59
N LYS A 163 -19.51 -25.11 -5.70
CA LYS A 163 -18.79 -26.40 -5.67
C LYS A 163 -17.34 -26.24 -5.27
N GLU A 164 -16.65 -25.20 -5.73
CA GLU A 164 -15.26 -24.90 -5.36
C GLU A 164 -15.16 -24.53 -3.87
N VAL A 165 -16.08 -23.69 -3.37
CA VAL A 165 -16.09 -23.28 -1.96
C VAL A 165 -16.34 -24.47 -1.03
N LEU A 166 -17.27 -25.35 -1.40
CA LEU A 166 -17.60 -26.54 -0.61
C LEU A 166 -16.55 -27.64 -0.69
N LYS A 167 -15.68 -27.65 -1.71
CA LYS A 167 -14.62 -28.67 -1.87
C LYS A 167 -13.54 -28.58 -0.80
N ASN A 168 -13.31 -27.39 -0.25
CA ASN A 168 -12.33 -27.15 0.81
C ASN A 168 -12.86 -27.49 2.22
N LEU A 169 -14.12 -27.90 2.34
CA LEU A 169 -14.75 -28.24 3.61
C LEU A 169 -14.80 -29.77 3.83
N PRO A 170 -14.53 -30.25 5.07
CA PRO A 170 -14.77 -31.63 5.46
C PRO A 170 -16.21 -32.09 5.16
N ALA A 171 -16.39 -33.36 4.81
CA ALA A 171 -17.68 -33.93 4.42
C ALA A 171 -18.81 -33.68 5.44
N LYS A 172 -18.50 -33.67 6.74
CA LYS A 172 -19.46 -33.37 7.81
C LYS A 172 -20.00 -31.94 7.74
N LEU A 173 -19.13 -30.94 7.58
CA LEU A 173 -19.53 -29.53 7.48
C LEU A 173 -20.29 -29.26 6.19
N ARG A 174 -19.94 -29.93 5.09
CA ARG A 174 -20.72 -29.87 3.85
C ARG A 174 -22.16 -30.38 4.04
N ALA A 175 -22.32 -31.50 4.75
CA ALA A 175 -23.63 -32.07 5.04
C ALA A 175 -24.46 -31.15 5.96
N GLU A 176 -23.85 -30.60 7.01
CA GLU A 176 -24.51 -29.65 7.92
C GLU A 176 -24.96 -28.35 7.19
N ILE A 177 -24.10 -27.79 6.31
CA ILE A 177 -24.46 -26.62 5.50
C ILE A 177 -25.59 -26.97 4.51
N ALA A 178 -25.51 -28.11 3.82
CA ALA A 178 -26.55 -28.53 2.89
C ALA A 178 -27.92 -28.73 3.58
N ILE A 179 -27.92 -29.26 4.81
CA ILE A 179 -29.13 -29.38 5.64
C ILE A 179 -29.66 -27.98 5.97
N ASN A 180 -28.85 -27.06 6.50
CA ASN A 180 -29.32 -25.71 6.85
C ASN A 180 -29.77 -24.87 5.64
N VAL A 181 -29.23 -25.10 4.45
CA VAL A 181 -29.64 -24.35 3.24
C VAL A 181 -30.91 -24.93 2.61
N HIS A 182 -31.12 -26.25 2.66
CA HIS A 182 -32.22 -26.91 1.95
C HIS A 182 -33.38 -27.40 2.84
N LEU A 183 -33.21 -27.55 4.16
CA LEU A 183 -34.25 -28.02 5.09
C LEU A 183 -34.90 -26.91 5.95
N SER A 184 -34.34 -25.69 5.97
CA SER A 184 -34.95 -24.53 6.67
C SER A 184 -35.67 -23.53 5.74
N THR A 185 -36.15 -24.01 4.59
CA THR A 185 -37.15 -23.31 3.75
C THR A 185 -38.43 -24.11 3.77
#